data_AF-A0A3C1LC71-F1
#
_entry.id   AF-A0A3C1LC71-F1
#
_cell.length_a   1.000
_cell.length_b   1.000
_cell.length_c   1.000
_cell.angle_alpha   90.00
_cell.angle_beta   90.00
_cell.angle_gamma   90.00
#
_symmetry.space_group_name_H-M   'P 1'
#
loop_
_entity.id
_entity.type
_entity.pdbx_description
1 polymer ?
#
loop_
_entity_poly.entity_id
_entity_poly.type
_entity_poly.pdbx_seq_one_letter_code
_entity_poly.pdbx_strand_id
1 'polypeptide(L)'
;MAEMDTSSGGGHKKGPGVKKGKKLSTRVDLTPMVDLGFLLITFFIFTTTMSQPTAMKLNLPKDAKEEEQNKAKESGALTLLLGKDNNIFYYEGILDETGSNFKSSNFKDIRQVLIDKKRRT
;
A
#
# COMPACT_ATOMS: atom_id res chain seq x y z
N MET A 1 -22.74 23.63 5.99
CA MET A 1 -22.51 24.96 5.40
C MET A 1 -21.91 25.82 6.48
N ALA A 2 -20.75 26.42 6.22
CA ALA A 2 -20.09 27.31 7.18
C ALA A 2 -20.39 28.74 6.77
N GLU A 3 -21.33 29.38 7.47
CA GLU A 3 -21.73 30.76 7.22
C GLU A 3 -21.19 31.68 8.31
N MET A 4 -20.73 32.86 7.91
CA MET A 4 -20.43 33.94 8.85
C MET A 4 -21.73 34.70 9.14
N ASP A 5 -22.17 34.72 10.41
CA ASP A 5 -23.36 35.47 10.80
C ASP A 5 -23.07 36.98 10.72
N THR A 6 -23.62 37.63 9.69
CA THR A 6 -23.49 39.08 9.49
C THR A 6 -24.66 39.86 10.07
N SER A 7 -25.41 39.34 11.05
CA SER A 7 -26.50 40.08 11.70
C SER A 7 -25.98 41.20 12.61
N SER A 8 -25.44 42.26 12.00
CA SER A 8 -25.17 43.53 12.67
C SER A 8 -26.50 44.26 12.90
N GLY A 9 -26.87 44.41 14.18
CA GLY A 9 -28.07 45.10 14.64
C GLY A 9 -28.12 46.56 14.17
N GLY A 10 -29.26 46.95 13.59
CA GLY A 10 -29.46 48.30 13.06
C GLY A 10 -30.94 48.68 13.00
N GLY A 11 -31.62 48.63 14.15
CA GLY A 11 -33.00 49.07 14.29
C GLY A 11 -33.13 50.58 14.48
N HIS A 12 -33.23 51.34 13.39
CA HIS A 12 -33.82 52.69 13.44
C HIS A 12 -34.87 52.87 12.34
N LYS A 13 -36.12 53.05 12.77
CA LYS A 13 -37.27 53.35 11.91
C LYS A 13 -37.10 54.75 11.31
N LYS A 14 -36.77 54.84 10.01
CA LYS A 14 -36.88 56.09 9.24
C LYS A 14 -38.33 56.30 8.80
N GLY A 15 -38.78 57.55 8.86
CA GLY A 15 -40.16 57.99 8.65
C GLY A 15 -40.75 57.71 7.25
N PRO A 16 -42.06 57.96 7.08
CA PRO A 16 -42.81 57.59 5.88
C PRO A 16 -42.30 58.35 4.66
N GLY A 17 -41.93 57.62 3.59
CA GLY A 17 -41.52 58.17 2.29
C GLY A 17 -40.14 57.75 1.79
N VAL A 18 -39.29 57.14 2.62
CA VAL A 18 -37.95 56.69 2.18
C VAL A 18 -38.03 55.28 1.59
N LYS A 19 -37.87 55.15 0.26
CA LYS A 19 -37.72 53.85 -0.40
C LYS A 19 -36.43 53.19 0.11
N LYS A 20 -36.55 52.05 0.79
CA LYS A 20 -35.39 51.26 1.25
C LYS A 20 -34.59 50.80 0.02
N GLY A 21 -33.36 51.28 -0.13
CA GLY A 21 -32.41 50.71 -1.07
C GLY A 21 -32.22 49.22 -0.77
N LYS A 22 -32.30 48.37 -1.79
CA LYS A 22 -32.17 46.92 -1.66
C LYS A 22 -30.73 46.59 -1.26
N LYS A 23 -30.48 46.43 0.04
CA LYS A 23 -29.18 45.94 0.55
C LYS A 23 -29.09 44.46 0.19
N LEU A 24 -28.30 44.13 -0.84
CA LEU A 24 -27.92 42.76 -1.13
C LEU A 24 -27.17 42.22 0.09
N SER A 25 -27.60 41.07 0.59
CA SER A 25 -26.98 40.42 1.74
C SER A 25 -25.55 40.02 1.39
N THR A 26 -24.56 40.55 2.09
CA THR A 26 -23.14 40.15 1.98
C THR A 26 -22.89 38.90 2.82
N ARG A 27 -23.68 37.84 2.61
CA ARG A 27 -23.41 36.53 3.23
C ARG A 27 -22.15 35.98 2.59
N VAL A 28 -21.13 35.73 3.40
CA VAL A 28 -19.87 35.12 2.98
C VAL A 28 -19.95 33.64 3.33
N ASP A 29 -19.95 32.80 2.31
CA ASP A 29 -19.87 31.35 2.46
C ASP A 29 -18.40 30.94 2.63
N LEU A 30 -18.08 30.35 3.78
CA LEU A 30 -16.74 29.85 4.11
C LEU A 30 -16.58 28.38 3.75
N THR A 31 -17.58 27.74 3.15
CA THR A 31 -17.54 26.33 2.72
C THR A 31 -16.29 25.98 1.88
N PRO A 32 -15.80 26.84 0.97
CA PRO A 32 -14.52 26.60 0.28
C PRO A 32 -13.29 26.60 1.19
N MET A 33 -13.30 27.35 2.29
CA MET A 33 -12.19 27.40 3.25
C MET A 33 -12.16 26.17 4.16
N VAL A 34 -13.31 25.57 4.45
CA VAL A 34 -13.42 24.34 5.24
C VAL A 34 -12.76 23.16 4.51
N ASP A 35 -12.95 23.08 3.19
CA ASP A 35 -12.35 22.04 2.35
C ASP A 35 -10.81 22.14 2.33
N LEU A 36 -10.27 23.36 2.31
CA LEU A 36 -8.81 23.59 2.39
C LEU A 36 -8.22 23.09 3.71
N GLY A 37 -8.93 23.28 4.83
CA GLY A 37 -8.52 22.75 6.13
C GLY A 37 -8.58 21.22 6.21
N PHE A 38 -9.63 20.62 5.64
CA PHE A 38 -9.77 19.17 5.56
C PHE A 38 -8.68 18.54 4.68
N LEU A 39 -8.34 19.17 3.56
CA LEU A 39 -7.23 18.78 2.70
C LEU A 39 -5.89 18.79 3.46
N LEU A 40 -5.63 19.80 4.29
CA LEU A 40 -4.38 19.91 5.04
C LEU A 40 -4.28 18.84 6.14
N ILE A 41 -5.36 18.55 6.85
CA ILE A 41 -5.37 17.50 7.90
C ILE A 41 -5.14 16.13 7.26
N THR A 42 -5.82 15.81 6.16
CA THR A 42 -5.64 14.54 5.45
C THR A 42 -4.22 14.42 4.88
N PHE A 43 -3.69 15.51 4.30
CA PHE A 43 -2.31 15.58 3.82
C PHE A 43 -1.28 15.36 4.93
N PHE A 44 -1.44 16.01 6.09
CA PHE A 44 -0.51 15.83 7.22
C PHE A 44 -0.60 14.43 7.84
N ILE A 45 -1.79 13.85 7.96
CA ILE A 45 -1.93 12.46 8.43
C ILE A 45 -1.28 11.49 7.43
N PHE A 46 -1.51 11.68 6.13
CA PHE A 46 -0.94 10.79 5.11
C PHE A 46 0.59 10.90 5.03
N THR A 47 1.13 12.12 5.02
CA THR A 47 2.58 12.37 4.99
C THR A 47 3.27 11.81 6.25
N THR A 48 2.68 11.92 7.44
CA THR A 48 3.24 11.31 8.66
C THR A 48 3.30 9.78 8.61
N THR A 49 2.30 9.12 8.02
CA THR A 49 2.35 7.65 7.83
C THR A 49 3.41 7.22 6.81
N MET A 50 3.67 8.03 5.79
CA MET A 50 4.70 7.73 4.78
C MET A 50 6.13 7.96 5.30
N SER A 51 6.31 8.85 6.28
CA SER A 51 7.61 9.09 6.91
C SER A 51 8.02 8.07 7.97
N GLN A 52 7.17 7.08 8.29
CA GLN A 52 7.60 5.98 9.15
C GLN A 52 8.63 5.14 8.40
N PRO A 53 9.89 5.02 8.87
CA PRO A 53 10.84 4.12 8.25
C PRO A 53 10.29 2.71 8.39
N THR A 54 9.91 2.10 7.27
CA THR A 54 9.70 0.66 7.18
C THR A 54 11.05 0.01 7.45
N ALA A 55 11.33 -0.28 8.72
CA ALA A 55 12.51 -1.03 9.12
C ALA A 55 12.39 -2.43 8.50
N MET A 56 13.03 -2.62 7.35
CA MET A 56 13.21 -3.94 6.78
C MET A 56 14.07 -4.73 7.77
N LYS A 57 13.52 -5.84 8.29
CA LYS A 57 14.31 -6.77 9.11
C LYS A 57 15.41 -7.35 8.24
N LEU A 58 16.61 -6.81 8.39
CA LEU A 58 17.78 -7.27 7.65
C LEU A 58 18.31 -8.51 8.35
N ASN A 59 17.97 -9.68 7.81
CA ASN A 59 18.53 -10.96 8.27
C ASN A 59 19.94 -11.07 7.68
N LEU A 60 20.94 -10.64 8.45
CA LEU A 60 22.33 -10.85 8.09
C LEU A 60 22.62 -12.37 8.12
N PRO A 61 23.32 -12.92 7.11
CA PRO A 61 23.84 -14.28 7.20
C PRO A 61 24.75 -14.37 8.43
N LYS A 62 24.72 -15.51 9.13
CA LYS A 62 25.64 -15.74 10.26
C LYS A 62 27.08 -15.74 9.77
N ASP A 63 27.99 -15.24 10.58
CA ASP A 63 29.44 -15.37 10.39
C ASP A 63 29.83 -16.85 10.51
N ALA A 64 29.64 -17.59 9.43
CA ALA A 64 30.07 -18.97 9.26
C ALA A 64 31.29 -19.00 8.32
N LYS A 65 32.11 -20.04 8.43
CA LYS A 65 33.17 -20.32 7.44
C LYS A 65 32.53 -20.44 6.05
N GLU A 66 33.22 -20.04 4.98
CA GLU A 66 32.68 -20.04 3.60
C GLU A 66 32.01 -21.38 3.21
N GLU A 67 32.53 -22.50 3.73
CA GLU A 67 31.99 -23.85 3.52
C GLU A 67 30.62 -24.10 4.18
N GLU A 68 30.24 -23.35 5.21
CA GLU A 68 28.95 -23.48 5.92
C GLU A 68 27.91 -22.44 5.48
N GLN A 69 28.34 -21.31 4.91
CA GLN A 69 27.44 -20.24 4.46
C GLN A 69 26.51 -20.68 3.31
N ASN A 70 26.96 -21.59 2.44
CA ASN A 70 26.20 -22.06 1.28
C ASN A 70 25.45 -23.37 1.51
N LYS A 71 25.46 -23.93 2.74
CA LYS A 71 24.74 -25.17 3.05
C LYS A 71 23.25 -24.89 3.27
N ALA A 72 22.50 -24.85 2.17
CA ALA A 72 21.05 -24.96 2.23
C ALA A 72 20.65 -26.37 2.68
N LYS A 73 19.70 -26.48 3.61
CA LYS A 73 19.12 -27.78 3.98
C LYS A 73 18.44 -28.38 2.75
N GLU A 74 18.78 -29.62 2.41
CA GLU A 74 18.18 -30.33 1.28
C GLU A 74 16.65 -30.35 1.34
N SER A 75 16.08 -30.47 2.54
CA SER A 75 14.64 -30.46 2.77
C SER A 75 13.95 -29.16 2.31
N GLY A 76 14.68 -28.05 2.26
CA GLY A 76 14.19 -26.74 1.80
C GLY A 76 14.58 -26.38 0.37
N ALA A 77 15.42 -27.18 -0.29
CA ALA A 77 15.87 -26.92 -1.65
C ALA A 77 14.83 -27.39 -2.68
N LEU A 78 14.61 -26.57 -3.70
CA LEU A 78 13.81 -26.88 -4.88
C LEU A 78 14.58 -26.35 -6.09
N THR A 79 14.90 -27.25 -7.03
CA THR A 79 15.59 -26.91 -8.26
C THR A 79 14.61 -26.86 -9.41
N LEU A 80 14.69 -25.80 -10.23
CA LEU A 80 13.86 -25.60 -11.43
C LEU A 80 14.75 -25.62 -12.66
N LEU A 81 14.38 -26.43 -13.65
CA LEU A 81 15.04 -26.59 -14.93
C LEU A 81 14.09 -26.09 -16.02
N LEU A 82 14.48 -25.00 -16.69
CA LEU A 82 13.67 -24.40 -17.75
C LEU A 82 13.97 -25.11 -19.08
N GLY A 83 12.97 -25.77 -19.64
CA GLY A 83 13.04 -26.43 -20.93
C GLY A 83 12.51 -25.55 -22.07
N LYS A 84 12.57 -26.09 -23.30
CA LYS A 84 11.89 -25.50 -24.46
C LYS A 84 10.37 -25.68 -24.36
N ASP A 85 9.65 -24.91 -25.16
CA ASP A 85 8.18 -25.01 -25.32
C ASP A 85 7.39 -24.82 -24.01
N ASN A 86 7.85 -23.90 -23.16
CA ASN A 86 7.21 -23.60 -21.87
C ASN A 86 7.13 -24.79 -20.89
N ASN A 87 7.98 -25.79 -21.06
CA ASN A 87 8.11 -26.91 -20.12
C ASN A 87 9.09 -26.55 -19.00
N ILE A 88 8.71 -26.88 -17.78
CA ILE A 88 9.55 -26.72 -16.58
C ILE A 88 9.72 -28.10 -15.97
N PHE A 89 10.93 -28.49 -15.65
CA PHE A 89 11.20 -29.67 -14.84
C PHE A 89 11.68 -29.24 -13.46
N TYR A 90 11.38 -30.03 -12.44
CA TYR A 90 11.76 -29.69 -11.08
C TYR A 90 11.97 -30.92 -10.22
N TYR A 91 12.80 -30.77 -9.18
CA TYR A 91 13.01 -31.76 -8.14
C TYR A 91 13.28 -31.07 -6.81
N GLU A 92 12.90 -31.73 -5.72
CA GLU A 92 13.14 -31.27 -4.34
C GLU A 92 14.39 -31.97 -3.78
N GLY A 93 15.26 -31.23 -3.09
CA GLY A 93 16.51 -31.78 -2.54
C GLY A 93 17.54 -32.16 -3.61
N ILE A 94 18.17 -33.32 -3.43
CA ILE A 94 19.13 -33.90 -4.40
C ILE A 94 18.36 -34.78 -5.39
N LEU A 95 18.73 -34.71 -6.67
CA LEU A 95 18.16 -35.57 -7.70
C LEU A 95 18.50 -37.04 -7.40
N ASP A 96 17.47 -37.88 -7.33
CA ASP A 96 17.63 -39.32 -7.13
C ASP A 96 18.26 -39.93 -8.40
N GLU A 97 19.18 -40.88 -8.24
CA GLU A 97 19.82 -41.60 -9.34
C GLU A 97 18.80 -42.33 -10.22
N THR A 98 17.67 -42.73 -9.63
CA THR A 98 16.55 -43.36 -10.35
C THR A 98 15.64 -42.36 -11.07
N GLY A 99 15.82 -41.06 -10.82
CA GLY A 99 14.97 -39.98 -11.34
C GLY A 99 13.56 -39.93 -10.70
N SER A 100 13.32 -40.67 -9.62
CA SER A 100 12.00 -40.81 -8.99
C SER A 100 11.39 -39.47 -8.54
N ASN A 101 12.24 -38.52 -8.14
CA ASN A 101 11.84 -37.18 -7.68
C ASN A 101 11.85 -36.12 -8.79
N PHE A 102 12.11 -36.50 -10.04
CA PHE A 102 12.09 -35.62 -11.20
C PHE A 102 10.66 -35.46 -11.72
N LYS A 103 10.14 -34.22 -11.69
CA LYS A 103 8.76 -33.91 -12.07
C LYS A 103 8.73 -32.87 -13.18
N SER A 104 7.68 -32.88 -13.98
CA SER A 104 7.43 -31.88 -15.04
C SER A 104 6.23 -31.00 -14.68
N SER A 105 6.28 -29.75 -15.12
CA SER A 105 5.26 -28.72 -14.94
C SER A 105 5.34 -27.71 -16.10
N ASN A 106 4.50 -26.68 -16.02
CA ASN A 106 4.44 -25.58 -16.98
C ASN A 106 4.40 -24.23 -16.23
N PHE A 107 4.47 -23.12 -16.97
CA PHE A 107 4.48 -21.77 -16.40
C PHE A 107 3.18 -21.37 -15.68
N LYS A 108 2.06 -22.06 -15.91
CA LYS A 108 0.79 -21.81 -15.20
C LYS A 108 0.75 -22.51 -13.84
N ASP A 109 1.22 -23.76 -13.80
CA ASP A 109 1.06 -24.65 -12.63
C ASP A 109 2.24 -24.56 -11.66
N ILE A 110 3.42 -24.13 -12.11
CA ILE A 110 4.64 -24.06 -11.27
C ILE A 110 4.46 -23.15 -10.05
N ARG A 111 3.58 -22.15 -10.14
CA ARG A 111 3.27 -21.25 -9.02
C ARG A 111 2.69 -22.01 -7.82
N GLN A 112 1.82 -22.99 -8.07
CA GLN A 112 1.22 -23.77 -6.99
C GLN A 112 2.28 -24.61 -6.28
N VAL A 113 3.17 -25.25 -7.04
CA VAL A 113 4.31 -26.02 -6.52
C VAL A 113 5.20 -25.17 -5.61
N LEU A 114 5.50 -23.93 -6.01
CA LEU A 114 6.30 -22.99 -5.21
C LEU A 114 5.61 -22.58 -3.91
N ILE A 115 4.31 -22.31 -3.96
CA ILE A 115 3.51 -21.95 -2.79
C ILE A 115 3.45 -23.12 -1.80
N ASP A 116 3.24 -24.33 -2.30
CA ASP A 116 3.14 -25.53 -1.46
C ASP A 116 4.49 -25.87 -0.81
N LYS A 117 5.61 -25.70 -1.54
CA LYS A 117 6.95 -25.84 -0.96
C LYS A 117 7.18 -24.81 0.15
N LYS A 118 6.84 -23.54 -0.09
CA LYS A 118 6.98 -22.46 0.90
C LYS A 118 6.11 -22.69 2.15
N ARG A 119 4.97 -23.36 2.04
CA ARG A 119 4.14 -23.71 3.20
C ARG A 119 4.72 -24.85 4.05
N ARG A 120 5.47 -25.75 3.42
CA ARG A 120 6.07 -26.93 4.07
C ARG A 120 7.44 -26.65 4.70
N THR A 121 8.05 -25.50 4.41
CA THR A 121 9.41 -25.14 4.82
C THR A 121 9.41 -23.83 5.58
#